data_AF-A0A8X7ST71-F1
#
_entry.id   AF-A0A8X7ST71-F1
#
_cell.length_a   1.000
_cell.length_b   1.000
_cell.length_c   1.000
_cell.angle_alpha   90.00
_cell.angle_beta   90.00
_cell.angle_gamma   90.00
#
_symmetry.space_group_name_H-M   'P 1'
#
loop_
_entity.id
_entity.type
_entity.pdbx_description
1 polymer ?
#
loop_
_entity_poly.entity_id
_entity_poly.type
_entity_poly.pdbx_seq_one_letter_code
_entity_poly.pdbx_strand_id
1 'polypeptide(L)'
;VSASPAAAAASVPDEPLKATDTIRAILAQKLKKPIADIPLSKAIEDMVSDKSTLQNELIGDLQLDQAMVDYMQFYIDRIDPSMGPNYELAKTFGQQLIDNCKEAMVASARYKEVHDPTALHTKIDARGNIVYTEAKRIGVRKLEAYIKEMAVGTRIGPQINVEKARENIGELWMLIKNEPSMSKLSKATLKSVYIEAVRSLGSL
;
A
#
# COMPACT_ATOMS: atom_id res chain seq x y z
N VAL A 1 18.80 -53.18 -37.76
CA VAL A 1 18.28 -51.86 -37.31
C VAL A 1 19.42 -51.16 -36.59
N SER A 2 20.12 -50.25 -37.28
CA SER A 2 21.24 -49.47 -36.74
C SER A 2 20.69 -48.20 -36.10
N ALA A 3 20.72 -48.13 -34.77
CA ALA A 3 20.33 -46.94 -34.03
C ALA A 3 21.40 -45.85 -34.23
N SER A 4 20.97 -44.70 -34.76
CA SER A 4 21.81 -43.50 -34.87
C SER A 4 22.15 -42.99 -33.47
N PRO A 5 23.39 -42.54 -33.20
CA PRO A 5 23.72 -42.00 -31.88
C PRO A 5 22.97 -40.68 -31.70
N ALA A 6 22.17 -40.60 -30.63
CA ALA A 6 21.57 -39.35 -30.19
C ALA A 6 22.70 -38.37 -29.87
N ALA A 7 22.77 -37.27 -30.63
CA ALA A 7 23.69 -36.19 -30.35
C ALA A 7 23.47 -35.70 -28.91
N ALA A 8 24.52 -35.75 -28.10
CA ALA A 8 24.48 -35.25 -26.73
C ALA A 8 24.03 -33.79 -26.75
N ALA A 9 22.95 -33.47 -26.03
CA ALA A 9 22.47 -32.11 -25.88
C ALA A 9 23.60 -31.25 -25.31
N ALA A 10 23.92 -30.15 -26.00
CA ALA A 10 24.98 -29.24 -25.58
C ALA A 10 24.68 -28.73 -24.15
N SER A 11 25.69 -28.79 -23.27
CA SER A 11 25.59 -28.28 -21.90
C SER A 11 25.33 -26.78 -21.93
N VAL A 12 24.13 -26.36 -21.52
CA VAL A 12 23.78 -24.94 -21.41
C VAL A 12 24.43 -24.39 -20.13
N PRO A 13 25.25 -23.33 -20.20
CA PRO A 13 25.87 -22.71 -19.03
C PRO A 13 24.81 -22.14 -18.08
N ASP A 14 24.95 -22.40 -16.79
CA ASP A 14 24.10 -21.86 -15.73
C ASP A 14 24.51 -20.40 -15.41
N GLU A 15 24.16 -19.49 -16.33
CA GLU A 15 24.35 -18.04 -16.19
C GLU A 15 22.99 -17.36 -15.91
N PRO A 16 22.92 -16.35 -15.03
CA PRO A 16 21.73 -15.54 -14.85
C PRO A 16 21.26 -14.98 -16.19
N LEU A 17 20.01 -15.25 -16.55
CA LEU A 17 19.41 -14.79 -17.80
C LEU A 17 19.50 -13.27 -17.92
N LYS A 18 20.12 -12.81 -19.00
CA LYS A 18 20.25 -11.38 -19.28
C LYS A 18 18.91 -10.86 -19.81
N ALA A 19 18.49 -9.68 -19.36
CA ALA A 19 17.27 -9.03 -19.83
C ALA A 19 17.21 -8.92 -21.36
N THR A 20 18.38 -8.81 -22.00
CA THR A 20 18.53 -8.81 -23.46
C THR A 20 18.01 -10.08 -24.14
N ASP A 21 18.17 -11.25 -23.53
CA ASP A 21 17.78 -12.54 -24.13
C ASP A 21 16.26 -12.73 -24.07
N THR A 22 15.64 -12.25 -22.99
CA THR A 22 14.19 -12.27 -22.81
C THR A 22 13.49 -11.35 -23.81
N ILE A 23 13.99 -10.11 -23.96
CA ILE A 23 13.45 -9.14 -24.93
C ILE A 23 13.60 -9.67 -26.36
N ARG A 24 14.74 -10.33 -26.69
CA ARG A 24 14.95 -10.92 -28.02
C ARG A 24 14.00 -12.07 -28.34
N ALA A 25 13.67 -12.90 -27.35
CA ALA A 25 12.71 -13.99 -27.53
C ALA A 25 11.30 -13.48 -27.84
N ILE A 26 10.85 -12.44 -27.13
CA ILE A 26 9.54 -11.80 -27.36
C ILE A 26 9.47 -11.17 -28.75
N LEU A 27 10.52 -10.43 -29.13
CA LEU A 27 10.66 -9.83 -30.46
C LEU A 27 10.68 -10.89 -31.57
N ALA A 28 11.43 -11.97 -31.40
CA ALA A 28 11.52 -13.07 -32.37
C ALA A 28 10.15 -13.71 -32.63
N GLN A 29 9.39 -13.99 -31.56
CA GLN A 29 8.05 -14.58 -31.65
C GLN A 29 7.05 -13.67 -32.38
N LYS A 30 7.06 -12.37 -32.07
CA LYS A 30 6.11 -11.40 -32.65
C LYS A 30 6.46 -10.98 -34.07
N LEU A 31 7.76 -10.86 -34.39
CA LEU A 31 8.24 -10.53 -35.73
C LEU A 31 8.34 -11.77 -36.64
N LYS A 32 8.10 -12.98 -36.11
CA LYS A 32 8.25 -14.27 -36.81
C LYS A 32 9.63 -14.41 -37.47
N LYS A 33 10.66 -13.96 -36.76
CA LYS A 33 12.07 -14.04 -37.17
C LYS A 33 12.81 -14.96 -36.21
N PRO A 34 13.84 -15.69 -36.66
CA PRO A 34 14.68 -16.44 -35.73
C PRO A 34 15.39 -15.48 -34.76
N ILE A 35 15.64 -15.92 -33.53
CA ILE A 35 16.25 -15.10 -32.47
C ILE A 35 17.62 -14.53 -32.86
N ALA A 36 18.35 -15.24 -33.73
CA ALA A 36 19.62 -14.82 -34.31
C ALA A 36 19.49 -13.53 -35.15
N ASP A 37 18.33 -13.32 -35.78
CA ASP A 37 18.05 -12.19 -36.68
C ASP A 37 17.47 -10.97 -35.94
N ILE A 38 17.36 -11.03 -34.60
CA ILE A 38 16.94 -9.91 -33.75
C ILE A 38 18.21 -9.16 -33.30
N PRO A 39 18.51 -7.98 -33.87
CA PRO A 39 19.69 -7.20 -33.50
C PRO A 39 19.57 -6.60 -32.10
N LEU A 40 20.69 -6.58 -31.37
CA LEU A 40 20.80 -5.97 -30.03
C LEU A 40 20.96 -4.45 -30.08
N SER A 41 21.36 -3.90 -31.24
CA SER A 41 21.75 -2.50 -31.39
C SER A 41 20.70 -1.61 -32.06
N LYS A 42 19.56 -2.18 -32.47
CA LYS A 42 18.48 -1.41 -33.10
C LYS A 42 17.37 -1.12 -32.11
N ALA A 43 16.74 0.05 -32.24
CA ALA A 43 15.55 0.38 -31.47
C ALA A 43 14.39 -0.51 -31.93
N ILE A 44 13.47 -0.83 -31.00
CA ILE A 44 12.27 -1.61 -31.29
C ILE A 44 11.42 -0.94 -32.38
N GLU A 45 11.39 0.40 -32.40
CA GLU A 45 10.65 1.20 -33.38
C GLU A 45 11.14 0.92 -34.81
N ASP A 46 12.46 0.88 -35.02
CA ASP A 46 13.10 0.58 -36.31
C ASP A 46 12.80 -0.85 -36.79
N MET A 47 12.53 -1.77 -35.85
CA MET A 47 12.25 -3.17 -36.13
C MET A 47 10.80 -3.42 -36.56
N VAL A 48 9.90 -2.48 -36.26
CA VAL A 48 8.44 -2.61 -36.48
C VAL A 48 7.97 -1.89 -37.76
N SER A 49 8.89 -1.32 -38.56
CA SER A 49 8.60 -0.70 -39.86
C SER A 49 7.44 0.30 -39.80
N ASP A 50 7.42 1.14 -38.77
CA ASP A 50 6.42 2.21 -38.53
C ASP A 50 4.96 1.74 -38.32
N LYS A 51 4.74 0.45 -38.08
CA LYS A 51 3.41 -0.07 -37.73
C LYS A 51 3.10 0.20 -36.26
N SER A 52 2.59 1.40 -35.97
CA SER A 52 2.18 1.82 -34.63
C SER A 52 1.29 0.79 -33.90
N THR A 53 0.42 0.06 -34.61
CA THR A 53 -0.38 -1.04 -34.03
C THR A 53 0.49 -2.16 -33.47
N LEU A 54 1.49 -2.62 -34.21
CA LEU A 54 2.41 -3.66 -33.77
C LEU A 54 3.35 -3.15 -32.67
N GLN A 55 3.68 -1.86 -32.69
CA GLN A 55 4.47 -1.24 -31.63
C GLN A 55 3.69 -1.20 -30.32
N ASN A 56 2.42 -0.82 -30.36
CA ASN A 56 1.55 -0.78 -29.18
C ASN A 56 1.21 -2.18 -28.68
N GLU A 57 1.02 -3.15 -29.57
CA GLU A 57 0.88 -4.56 -29.20
C GLU A 57 2.15 -5.08 -28.53
N LEU A 58 3.33 -4.79 -29.08
CA LEU A 58 4.60 -5.27 -28.55
C LEU A 58 5.00 -4.58 -27.24
N ILE A 59 4.69 -3.30 -27.09
CA ILE A 59 4.82 -2.58 -25.81
C ILE A 59 3.82 -3.14 -24.80
N GLY A 60 2.58 -3.44 -25.21
CA GLY A 60 1.59 -4.13 -24.39
C GLY A 60 1.98 -5.58 -24.05
N ASP A 61 2.71 -6.24 -24.94
CA ASP A 61 3.24 -7.58 -24.72
C ASP A 61 4.50 -7.55 -23.82
N LEU A 62 5.33 -6.52 -23.91
CA LEU A 62 6.39 -6.28 -22.94
C LEU A 62 5.83 -5.89 -21.56
N GLN A 63 4.59 -5.41 -21.52
CA GLN A 63 3.76 -5.28 -20.33
C GLN A 63 3.05 -6.61 -19.94
N LEU A 64 3.37 -7.76 -20.56
CA LEU A 64 2.77 -9.08 -20.23
C LEU A 64 3.13 -9.52 -18.81
N ASP A 65 2.25 -9.16 -17.90
CA ASP A 65 2.12 -9.76 -16.58
C ASP A 65 2.06 -11.30 -16.66
N GLN A 66 1.43 -11.88 -17.70
CA GLN A 66 1.27 -13.35 -17.81
C GLN A 66 2.58 -14.08 -18.10
N ALA A 67 3.37 -13.62 -19.08
CA ALA A 67 4.62 -14.27 -19.44
C ALA A 67 5.64 -14.20 -18.29
N MET A 68 5.61 -13.09 -17.53
CA MET A 68 6.44 -12.92 -16.35
C MET A 68 5.99 -13.82 -15.20
N VAL A 69 4.68 -13.97 -14.99
CA VAL A 69 4.07 -14.91 -14.02
C VAL A 69 4.42 -16.37 -14.36
N ASP A 70 4.29 -16.76 -15.63
CA ASP A 70 4.62 -18.11 -16.09
C ASP A 70 6.12 -18.42 -15.91
N TYR A 71 6.97 -17.41 -16.14
CA TYR A 71 8.40 -17.49 -15.88
C TYR A 71 8.72 -17.62 -14.38
N MET A 72 8.07 -16.86 -13.51
CA MET A 72 8.22 -17.01 -12.05
C MET A 72 7.82 -18.42 -11.60
N GLN A 73 6.69 -18.94 -12.11
CA GLN A 73 6.19 -20.28 -11.79
C GLN A 73 7.20 -21.37 -12.19
N PHE A 74 7.80 -21.25 -13.38
CA PHE A 74 8.84 -22.17 -13.86
C PHE A 74 9.99 -22.36 -12.85
N TYR A 75 10.45 -21.29 -12.20
CA TYR A 75 11.54 -21.39 -11.21
C TYR A 75 11.04 -21.94 -9.87
N ILE A 76 9.90 -21.45 -9.38
CA ILE A 76 9.34 -21.90 -8.10
C ILE A 76 9.03 -23.40 -8.10
N ASP A 77 8.55 -23.95 -9.22
CA ASP A 77 8.25 -25.38 -9.36
C ASP A 77 9.48 -26.26 -9.18
N ARG A 78 10.65 -25.78 -9.64
CA ARG A 78 11.94 -26.50 -9.60
C ARG A 78 12.68 -26.37 -8.27
N ILE A 79 12.24 -25.49 -7.38
CA ILE A 79 12.82 -25.38 -6.03
C ILE A 79 12.48 -26.67 -5.28
N ASP A 80 13.51 -27.39 -4.82
CA ASP A 80 13.36 -28.53 -3.93
C ASP A 80 13.32 -28.03 -2.46
N PRO A 81 12.18 -28.16 -1.76
CA PRO A 81 12.07 -27.73 -0.35
C PRO A 81 12.98 -28.50 0.60
N SER A 82 13.39 -29.73 0.24
CA SER A 82 14.23 -30.56 1.10
C SER A 82 15.68 -30.07 1.21
N MET A 83 16.08 -29.15 0.32
CA MET A 83 17.41 -28.52 0.30
C MET A 83 17.65 -27.55 1.48
N GLY A 84 16.63 -27.25 2.28
CA GLY A 84 16.76 -26.53 3.54
C GLY A 84 15.66 -25.50 3.79
N PRO A 85 15.65 -24.87 4.98
CA PRO A 85 14.56 -24.00 5.42
C PRO A 85 14.39 -22.77 4.50
N ASN A 86 15.46 -22.27 3.90
CA ASN A 86 15.39 -21.15 2.97
C ASN A 86 14.72 -21.53 1.64
N TYR A 87 14.90 -22.77 1.16
CA TYR A 87 14.29 -23.27 -0.08
C TYR A 87 12.80 -23.51 0.11
N GLU A 88 12.42 -24.10 1.24
CA GLU A 88 11.01 -24.23 1.64
C GLU A 88 10.31 -22.87 1.75
N LEU A 89 10.98 -21.91 2.38
CA LEU A 89 10.46 -20.55 2.54
C LEU A 89 10.32 -19.84 1.18
N ALA A 90 11.32 -19.94 0.32
CA ALA A 90 11.30 -19.38 -1.02
C ALA A 90 10.19 -19.98 -1.88
N LYS A 91 9.95 -21.30 -1.79
CA LYS A 91 8.85 -21.95 -2.51
C LYS A 91 7.49 -21.45 -2.02
N THR A 92 7.32 -21.34 -0.71
CA THR A 92 6.06 -20.90 -0.09
C THR A 92 5.75 -19.44 -0.42
N PHE A 93 6.68 -18.52 -0.14
CA PHE A 93 6.47 -17.10 -0.41
C PHE A 93 6.51 -16.76 -1.90
N GLY A 94 7.31 -17.49 -2.69
CA GLY A 94 7.33 -17.36 -4.14
C GLY A 94 5.99 -17.73 -4.77
N GLN A 95 5.39 -18.85 -4.35
CA GLN A 95 4.04 -19.21 -4.82
C GLN A 95 3.00 -18.16 -4.42
N GLN A 96 3.04 -17.71 -3.16
CA GLN A 96 2.13 -16.66 -2.69
C GLN A 96 2.27 -15.36 -3.49
N LEU A 97 3.50 -14.96 -3.84
CA LEU A 97 3.74 -13.79 -4.67
C LEU A 97 3.15 -13.97 -6.07
N ILE A 98 3.34 -15.14 -6.69
CA ILE A 98 2.80 -15.46 -8.01
C ILE A 98 1.28 -15.38 -8.01
N ASP A 99 0.63 -15.94 -7.00
CA ASP A 99 -0.83 -15.92 -6.88
C ASP A 99 -1.35 -14.48 -6.70
N ASN A 100 -0.68 -13.68 -5.87
CA ASN A 100 -0.98 -12.25 -5.73
C ASN A 100 -0.80 -11.48 -7.05
N CYS A 101 0.25 -11.79 -7.82
CA CYS A 101 0.49 -11.18 -9.12
C CYS A 101 -0.65 -11.52 -10.09
N LYS A 102 -1.08 -12.79 -10.17
CA LYS A 102 -2.21 -13.24 -11.01
C LYS A 102 -3.50 -12.49 -10.68
N GLU A 103 -3.80 -12.30 -9.40
CA GLU A 103 -4.97 -11.52 -8.96
C GLU A 103 -4.84 -10.02 -9.30
N ALA A 104 -3.63 -9.48 -9.23
CA ALA A 104 -3.36 -8.08 -9.48
C ALA A 104 -3.31 -7.71 -10.98
N MET A 105 -3.18 -8.68 -11.90
CA MET A 105 -3.06 -8.43 -13.36
C MET A 105 -4.23 -7.62 -13.94
N VAL A 106 -5.42 -7.74 -13.34
CA VAL A 106 -6.62 -7.02 -13.79
C VAL A 106 -6.84 -5.69 -13.07
N ALA A 107 -5.95 -5.32 -12.14
CA ALA A 107 -6.07 -4.13 -11.31
C ALA A 107 -4.97 -3.11 -11.61
N SER A 108 -5.32 -1.82 -11.60
CA SER A 108 -4.32 -0.76 -11.72
C SER A 108 -3.38 -0.74 -10.50
N ALA A 109 -2.12 -0.38 -10.73
CA ALA A 109 -1.14 -0.20 -9.68
C ALA A 109 -1.63 0.82 -8.64
N ARG A 110 -1.36 0.53 -7.36
CA ARG A 110 -1.73 1.41 -6.23
C ARG A 110 -0.52 1.71 -5.38
N TYR A 111 -0.43 2.95 -4.91
CA TYR A 111 0.49 3.30 -3.84
C TYR A 111 0.01 2.67 -2.53
N LYS A 112 0.90 1.95 -1.85
CA LYS A 112 0.66 1.39 -0.53
C LYS A 112 1.92 1.53 0.31
N GLU A 113 1.81 2.29 1.40
CA GLU A 113 2.88 2.45 2.36
C GLU A 113 2.92 1.23 3.30
N VAL A 114 4.08 0.58 3.39
CA VAL A 114 4.27 -0.65 4.19
C VAL A 114 5.31 -0.43 5.30
N HIS A 115 6.00 0.71 5.32
CA HIS A 115 6.97 1.01 6.37
C HIS A 115 6.30 1.15 7.75
N ASP A 116 7.00 0.66 8.77
CA ASP A 116 6.61 0.86 10.17
C ASP A 116 6.67 2.36 10.50
N PRO A 117 5.59 2.97 11.01
CA PRO A 117 5.61 4.38 11.38
C PRO A 117 6.70 4.67 12.43
N THR A 118 7.53 5.68 12.16
CA THR A 118 8.60 6.13 13.06
C THR A 118 8.17 7.36 13.86
N ALA A 119 8.85 7.59 14.98
CA ALA A 119 8.70 8.76 15.83
C ALA A 119 10.08 9.24 16.28
N LEU A 120 10.20 10.56 16.46
CA LEU A 120 11.43 11.16 16.96
C LEU A 120 11.67 10.74 18.41
N HIS A 121 12.88 10.27 18.67
CA HIS A 121 13.34 9.88 19.99
C HIS A 121 14.65 10.59 20.31
N THR A 122 14.62 11.40 21.36
CA THR A 122 15.77 12.17 21.85
C THR A 122 16.24 11.61 23.18
N LYS A 123 17.52 11.28 23.29
CA LYS A 123 18.13 10.82 24.53
C LYS A 123 19.46 11.54 24.78
N ILE A 124 19.79 11.75 26.05
CA ILE A 124 21.12 12.22 26.45
C ILE A 124 21.96 10.98 26.78
N ASP A 125 23.11 10.83 26.12
CA ASP A 125 24.01 9.71 26.37
C ASP A 125 24.80 9.88 27.68
N ALA A 126 25.53 8.84 28.10
CA ALA A 126 26.33 8.89 29.33
C ALA A 126 27.47 9.93 29.30
N ARG A 127 27.77 10.51 28.14
CA ARG A 127 28.78 11.55 27.94
C ARG A 127 28.17 12.95 27.89
N GLY A 128 26.84 13.07 28.01
CA GLY A 128 26.13 14.34 27.95
C GLY A 128 25.79 14.80 26.54
N ASN A 129 26.01 13.98 25.51
CA ASN A 129 25.63 14.34 24.14
C ASN A 129 24.14 14.12 23.93
N ILE A 130 23.50 15.00 23.16
CA ILE A 130 22.11 14.86 22.73
C ILE A 130 22.09 14.00 21.46
N VAL A 131 21.41 12.85 21.53
CA VAL A 131 21.27 11.89 20.43
C VAL A 131 19.82 11.90 19.94
N TYR A 132 19.63 12.23 18.66
CA TYR A 132 18.35 12.16 17.97
C TYR A 132 18.28 10.90 17.12
N THR A 133 17.20 10.14 17.25
CA THR A 133 16.96 8.91 16.49
C THR A 133 15.51 8.83 16.05
N GLU A 134 15.25 8.38 14.84
CA GLU A 134 13.92 7.92 14.44
C GLU A 134 13.75 6.47 14.88
N ALA A 135 12.93 6.25 15.90
CA ALA A 135 12.61 4.92 16.40
C ALA A 135 11.19 4.52 15.98
N LYS A 136 10.89 3.23 15.93
CA LYS A 136 9.51 2.76 15.66
C LYS A 136 8.56 3.36 16.69
N ARG A 137 7.44 3.90 16.22
CA ARG A 137 6.42 4.48 17.09
C ARG A 137 5.81 3.40 17.99
N ILE A 138 5.78 3.66 19.29
CA ILE A 138 5.27 2.71 20.28
C ILE A 138 3.77 2.49 20.04
N GLY A 139 3.34 1.22 19.98
CA GLY A 139 1.93 0.85 19.79
C GLY A 139 1.41 0.98 18.36
N VAL A 140 2.22 1.46 17.40
CA VAL A 140 1.80 1.68 16.00
C VAL A 140 2.67 0.87 15.05
N ARG A 141 2.12 -0.21 14.47
CA ARG A 141 2.83 -1.11 13.55
C ARG A 141 2.45 -0.96 12.07
N LYS A 142 1.39 -0.20 11.76
CA LYS A 142 0.91 -0.01 10.40
C LYS A 142 0.47 1.43 10.20
N LEU A 143 0.59 1.93 8.97
CA LEU A 143 0.09 3.27 8.63
C LEU A 143 -1.41 3.39 8.93
N GLU A 144 -2.20 2.32 8.77
CA GLU A 144 -3.61 2.31 9.16
C GLU A 144 -3.85 2.66 10.64
N ALA A 145 -3.00 2.13 11.54
CA ALA A 145 -3.09 2.43 12.97
C ALA A 145 -2.66 3.88 13.26
N TYR A 146 -1.64 4.36 12.54
CA TYR A 146 -1.20 5.75 12.60
C TYR A 146 -2.33 6.70 12.19
N ILE A 147 -2.97 6.46 11.03
CA ILE A 147 -4.07 7.29 10.52
C ILE A 147 -5.24 7.32 11.53
N LYS A 148 -5.59 6.17 12.12
CA LYS A 148 -6.62 6.11 13.16
C LYS A 148 -6.26 6.98 14.37
N GLU A 149 -5.02 6.89 14.85
CA GLU A 149 -4.56 7.72 15.96
C GLU A 149 -4.61 9.21 15.62
N MET A 150 -4.16 9.59 14.42
CA MET A 150 -4.22 10.98 13.94
C MET A 150 -5.66 11.49 13.78
N ALA A 151 -6.58 10.62 13.36
CA ALA A 151 -7.99 10.93 13.23
C ALA A 151 -8.70 11.09 14.60
N VAL A 152 -8.32 10.30 15.60
CA VAL A 152 -8.75 10.53 17.00
C VAL A 152 -8.23 11.88 17.48
N GLY A 153 -6.98 12.20 17.11
CA GLY A 153 -6.27 13.39 17.53
C GLY A 153 -5.91 13.36 19.01
N THR A 154 -5.01 14.26 19.42
CA THR A 154 -4.78 14.53 20.85
C THR A 154 -5.53 15.80 21.19
N ARG A 155 -6.62 15.68 21.96
CA ARG A 155 -7.42 16.85 22.35
C ARG A 155 -6.76 17.56 23.52
N ILE A 156 -6.01 18.61 23.23
CA ILE A 156 -5.36 19.45 24.24
C ILE A 156 -6.36 20.53 24.68
N GLY A 157 -6.87 20.42 25.91
CA GLY A 157 -7.75 21.43 26.55
C GLY A 157 -9.12 20.90 27.02
N PRO A 158 -9.77 21.58 27.99
CA PRO A 158 -11.06 21.19 28.52
C PRO A 158 -12.12 21.18 27.42
N GLN A 159 -12.77 20.03 27.24
CA GLN A 159 -13.80 19.82 26.23
C GLN A 159 -15.14 20.33 26.77
N ILE A 160 -15.66 21.42 26.20
CA ILE A 160 -17.08 21.74 26.30
C ILE A 160 -17.74 21.16 25.06
N ASN A 161 -18.44 20.04 25.21
CA ASN A 161 -19.34 19.56 24.17
C ASN A 161 -20.52 20.53 24.12
N VAL A 162 -20.56 21.38 23.09
CA VAL A 162 -21.53 22.48 22.96
C VAL A 162 -22.95 21.94 22.84
N GLU A 163 -23.14 20.83 22.12
CA GLU A 163 -24.42 20.14 22.03
C GLU A 163 -24.89 19.63 23.39
N LYS A 164 -24.01 18.97 24.15
CA LYS A 164 -24.33 18.46 25.49
C LYS A 164 -24.54 19.60 26.50
N ALA A 165 -23.76 20.67 26.40
CA ALA A 165 -23.96 21.86 27.22
C ALA A 165 -25.33 22.50 26.96
N ARG A 166 -25.77 22.53 25.70
CA ARG A 166 -27.10 23.00 25.31
C ARG A 166 -28.20 22.09 25.84
N GLU A 167 -28.06 20.77 25.71
CA GLU A 167 -29.00 19.79 26.27
C GLU A 167 -29.16 19.98 27.78
N ASN A 168 -28.04 20.02 28.52
CA ASN A 168 -28.03 20.22 29.97
C ASN A 168 -28.70 21.54 30.38
N ILE A 169 -28.47 22.63 29.64
CA ILE A 169 -29.10 23.94 29.91
C ILE A 169 -30.61 23.89 29.64
N GLY A 170 -31.05 23.13 28.64
CA GLY A 170 -32.46 22.86 28.38
C GLY A 170 -33.14 22.09 29.51
N GLU A 171 -32.49 21.04 30.02
CA GLU A 171 -32.98 20.26 31.17
C GLU A 171 -33.09 21.12 32.44
N LEU A 172 -32.07 21.93 32.73
CA LEU A 172 -32.08 22.86 33.86
C LEU A 172 -33.25 23.85 33.77
N TRP A 173 -33.51 24.40 32.57
CA TRP A 173 -34.65 25.29 32.36
C TRP A 173 -35.99 24.60 32.62
N MET A 174 -36.15 23.34 32.20
CA MET A 174 -37.37 22.57 32.44
C MET A 174 -37.62 22.35 33.93
N LEU A 175 -36.57 22.05 34.71
CA LEU A 175 -36.64 21.93 36.17
C LEU A 175 -37.05 23.26 36.82
N ILE A 176 -36.37 24.36 36.48
CA ILE A 176 -36.64 25.71 37.02
C ILE A 176 -38.08 26.16 36.70
N LYS A 177 -38.54 25.91 35.47
CA LYS A 177 -39.90 26.28 35.04
C LYS A 177 -40.96 25.58 35.87
N ASN A 178 -40.74 24.30 36.16
CA ASN A 178 -41.68 23.43 36.87
C ASN A 178 -41.61 23.56 38.40
N GLU A 179 -40.58 24.21 38.95
CA GLU A 179 -40.41 24.40 40.40
C GLU A 179 -41.50 25.33 40.99
N PRO A 180 -42.36 24.85 41.90
CA PRO A 180 -43.48 25.62 42.44
C PRO A 180 -43.07 26.64 43.51
N SER A 181 -41.91 26.47 44.13
CA SER A 181 -41.40 27.35 45.21
C SER A 181 -40.84 28.69 44.71
N MET A 182 -40.69 28.86 43.40
CA MET A 182 -40.03 30.01 42.79
C MET A 182 -40.98 31.16 42.45
N SER A 183 -40.59 32.39 42.85
CA SER A 183 -41.37 33.60 42.58
C SER A 183 -41.49 33.90 41.08
N LYS A 184 -42.59 34.56 40.66
CA LYS A 184 -42.80 34.96 39.25
C LYS A 184 -41.69 35.87 38.71
N LEU A 185 -41.17 36.76 39.56
CA LEU A 185 -40.08 37.67 39.21
C LEU A 185 -38.77 36.89 38.98
N SER A 186 -38.43 35.97 39.89
CA SER A 186 -37.24 35.12 39.76
C SER A 186 -37.29 34.23 38.52
N LYS A 187 -38.47 33.70 38.18
CA LYS A 187 -38.68 32.92 36.95
C LYS A 187 -38.46 33.77 35.68
N ALA A 188 -38.86 35.04 35.70
CA ALA A 188 -38.63 35.94 34.57
C ALA A 188 -37.14 36.26 34.38
N THR A 189 -36.41 36.51 35.47
CA THR A 189 -34.96 36.76 35.43
C THR A 189 -34.17 35.52 35.01
N LEU A 190 -34.49 34.32 35.49
CA LEU A 190 -33.82 33.10 35.03
C LEU A 190 -34.11 32.79 33.55
N LYS A 191 -35.30 33.14 33.05
CA LYS A 191 -35.63 32.99 31.64
C LYS A 191 -34.73 33.86 30.75
N SER A 192 -34.42 35.10 31.15
CA SER A 192 -33.52 35.96 30.37
C SER A 192 -32.10 35.42 30.36
N VAL A 193 -31.59 34.96 31.52
CA VAL A 193 -30.26 34.34 31.64
C VAL A 193 -30.16 33.06 30.80
N TYR A 194 -31.21 32.22 30.80
CA TYR A 194 -31.29 31.04 29.93
C TYR A 194 -31.20 31.41 28.45
N ILE A 195 -31.98 32.40 27.99
CA ILE A 195 -31.97 32.85 26.59
C ILE A 195 -30.58 33.37 26.20
N GLU A 196 -29.92 34.10 27.09
CA GLU A 196 -28.58 34.64 26.86
C GLU A 196 -27.51 33.54 26.81
N ALA A 197 -27.59 32.54 27.69
CA ALA A 197 -26.70 31.38 27.69
C ALA A 197 -26.89 30.48 26.46
N VAL A 198 -28.13 30.28 26.00
CA VAL A 198 -28.39 29.54 24.75
C VAL A 198 -27.90 30.32 23.53
N ARG A 199 -28.03 31.65 23.54
CA ARG A 199 -27.49 32.52 22.48
C ARG A 199 -25.97 32.46 22.42
N SER A 200 -25.29 32.53 23.58
CA SER A 200 -23.82 32.48 23.65
C SER A 200 -23.24 31.12 23.25
N LEU A 201 -24.01 30.04 23.36
CA LEU A 201 -23.65 28.70 22.89
C LEU A 201 -23.88 28.47 21.39
N GLY A 202 -24.21 29.50 20.60
CA GLY A 202 -24.18 29.43 19.13
C GLY A 202 -25.53 29.27 18.45
N SER A 203 -26.52 30.06 18.86
CA SER A 203 -27.73 30.31 18.06
C SER A 203 -27.74 31.76 17.56
N LEU A 204 -26.80 32.06 16.65
CA LEU A 204 -26.84 32.99 15.50
C LEU A 204 -25.42 33.11 14.93
#